data_AF-A0A651DJW7-F1
#
_entry.id   AF-A0A651DJW7-F1
#
_cell.length_a   1.000
_cell.length_b   1.000
_cell.length_c   1.000
_cell.angle_alpha   90.00
_cell.angle_beta   90.00
_cell.angle_gamma   90.00
#
_symmetry.space_group_name_H-M   'P 1'
#
loop_
_entity.id
_entity.type
_entity.pdbx_description
1 polymer ?
#
loop_
_entity_poly.entity_id
_entity_poly.type
_entity_poly.pdbx_seq_one_letter_code
_entity_poly.pdbx_strand_id
1 'polypeptide(L)'
;MKKFLIIYIIFSLVLLAFIYFFTLIQETNKRTLIVYYELAEEAYETGDLDTFLKYQSIAYQHLYTETNTDYAFHVYHVIAQLDDAYINQFSVFVMPKRAVNHASHVRDSADRTRMILTDVTLDAVIYTTDDDPEYAGYAVSYGIEVIGFYFYAMQLPESRLLRIELFDYDNHLIFDQTVDYVHIDYPEDDPGTLTMGYTRAELETLFDLATYMQPAMIQNITLFLIVDIFIGGVIYYILKHKKDKTADSKEA
;
A
#
# COMPACT_ATOMS: atom_id res chain seq x y z
N MET A 1 -12.45 -40.64 -26.82
CA MET A 1 -11.18 -39.92 -27.09
C MET A 1 -11.40 -38.48 -27.53
N LYS A 2 -12.03 -38.17 -28.68
CA LYS A 2 -12.20 -36.77 -29.15
C LYS A 2 -12.88 -35.83 -28.13
N LYS A 3 -14.02 -36.24 -27.54
CA LYS A 3 -14.73 -35.43 -26.52
C LYS A 3 -13.89 -35.15 -25.28
N PHE A 4 -13.14 -36.15 -24.80
CA PHE A 4 -12.26 -36.01 -23.64
C PHE A 4 -11.07 -35.07 -23.92
N LEU A 5 -10.44 -35.21 -25.10
CA LEU A 5 -9.37 -34.32 -25.53
C LEU A 5 -9.83 -32.86 -25.61
N ILE A 6 -11.04 -32.63 -26.17
CA ILE A 6 -11.64 -31.29 -26.24
C ILE A 6 -11.86 -30.72 -24.84
N ILE A 7 -12.41 -31.50 -23.91
CA ILE A 7 -12.62 -31.07 -22.51
C ILE A 7 -11.28 -30.75 -21.83
N TYR A 8 -10.26 -31.58 -22.04
CA TYR A 8 -8.93 -31.36 -21.49
C TYR A 8 -8.31 -30.05 -22.00
N ILE A 9 -8.36 -29.80 -23.31
CA ILE A 9 -7.83 -28.57 -23.92
C ILE A 9 -8.56 -27.34 -23.36
N ILE A 10 -9.89 -27.38 -23.28
CA ILE A 10 -10.67 -26.28 -22.71
C ILE A 10 -10.26 -26.03 -21.25
N PHE A 11 -10.14 -27.09 -20.45
CA PHE A 11 -9.73 -26.98 -19.06
C PHE A 11 -8.31 -26.41 -18.91
N SER A 12 -7.36 -26.87 -19.72
CA SER A 12 -5.99 -26.36 -19.76
C SER A 12 -5.94 -24.87 -20.13
N LEU A 13 -6.71 -24.44 -21.13
CA LEU A 13 -6.82 -23.01 -21.49
C LEU A 13 -7.39 -22.15 -20.37
N VAL A 14 -8.42 -22.65 -19.67
CA VAL A 14 -8.98 -21.95 -18.50
C VAL A 14 -7.93 -21.85 -17.40
N LEU A 15 -7.21 -22.93 -17.10
CA LEU A 15 -6.16 -22.95 -16.08
C LEU A 15 -4.99 -22.01 -16.44
N LEU A 16 -4.60 -21.95 -17.71
CA LEU A 16 -3.61 -20.99 -18.21
C LEU A 16 -4.05 -19.55 -17.98
N ALA A 17 -5.32 -19.23 -18.26
CA ALA A 17 -5.88 -17.90 -18.02
C ALA A 17 -5.86 -17.53 -16.53
N PHE A 18 -6.15 -18.48 -15.63
CA PHE A 18 -6.01 -18.27 -14.19
C PHE A 18 -4.56 -18.00 -13.79
N ILE A 19 -3.60 -18.81 -14.25
CA ILE A 19 -2.18 -18.63 -13.93
C ILE A 19 -1.68 -17.27 -14.41
N TYR A 20 -2.07 -16.87 -15.62
CA TYR A 20 -1.78 -15.55 -16.17
C TYR A 20 -2.30 -14.45 -15.24
N PHE A 21 -3.57 -14.51 -14.86
CA PHE A 21 -4.22 -13.46 -14.05
C PHE A 21 -3.66 -13.40 -12.63
N PHE A 22 -3.44 -14.54 -11.98
CA PHE A 22 -2.82 -14.59 -10.65
C PHE A 22 -1.39 -14.07 -10.66
N THR A 23 -0.60 -14.44 -11.67
CA THR A 23 0.77 -13.91 -11.81
C THR A 23 0.74 -12.40 -11.99
N LEU A 24 -0.18 -11.90 -12.82
CA LEU A 24 -0.35 -10.47 -13.05
C LEU A 24 -0.66 -9.72 -11.77
N ILE A 25 -1.66 -10.16 -10.98
CA ILE A 25 -2.01 -9.50 -9.72
C ILE A 25 -0.86 -9.57 -8.71
N GLN A 26 -0.24 -10.74 -8.56
CA GLN A 26 0.82 -10.92 -7.56
C GLN A 26 2.03 -10.03 -7.85
N GLU A 27 2.50 -10.00 -9.09
CA GLU A 27 3.69 -9.20 -9.44
C GLU A 27 3.39 -7.71 -9.44
N THR A 28 2.18 -7.29 -9.86
CA THR A 28 1.76 -5.89 -9.72
C THR A 28 1.75 -5.47 -8.26
N ASN A 29 1.07 -6.22 -7.37
CA ASN A 29 1.01 -5.89 -5.95
C ASN A 29 2.39 -5.87 -5.30
N LYS A 30 3.24 -6.84 -5.66
CA LYS A 30 4.62 -6.91 -5.17
C LYS A 30 5.42 -5.70 -5.63
N ARG A 31 5.31 -5.28 -6.89
CA ARG A 31 6.05 -4.10 -7.38
C ARG A 31 5.53 -2.81 -6.75
N THR A 32 4.21 -2.65 -6.61
CA THR A 32 3.61 -1.52 -5.91
C THR A 32 4.12 -1.42 -4.46
N LEU A 33 4.23 -2.56 -3.76
CA LEU A 33 4.78 -2.60 -2.41
C LEU A 33 6.27 -2.27 -2.36
N ILE A 34 7.05 -2.80 -3.31
CA ILE A 34 8.48 -2.47 -3.42
C ILE A 34 8.67 -0.97 -3.66
N VAL A 35 7.94 -0.37 -4.60
CA VAL A 35 8.01 1.08 -4.88
C VAL A 35 7.63 1.89 -3.64
N TYR A 36 6.58 1.48 -2.92
CA TYR A 36 6.21 2.14 -1.66
C TYR A 36 7.39 2.18 -0.66
N TYR A 37 8.09 1.05 -0.48
CA TYR A 37 9.24 0.98 0.43
C TYR A 37 10.46 1.75 -0.11
N GLU A 38 10.74 1.68 -1.41
CA GLU A 38 11.81 2.47 -2.06
C GLU A 38 11.59 3.98 -1.82
N LEU A 39 10.36 4.47 -2.01
CA LEU A 39 10.02 5.87 -1.79
C LEU A 39 10.04 6.28 -0.31
N ALA A 40 9.66 5.38 0.59
CA ALA A 40 9.71 5.66 2.02
C ALA A 40 11.16 5.72 2.53
N GLU A 41 12.01 4.81 2.06
CA GLU A 41 13.44 4.82 2.35
C GLU A 41 14.09 6.10 1.83
N GLU A 42 13.83 6.51 0.58
CA GLU A 42 14.30 7.77 0.03
C GLU A 42 13.86 8.97 0.88
N ALA A 43 12.59 9.01 1.29
CA ALA A 43 12.06 10.09 2.12
C ALA A 43 12.72 10.13 3.50
N TYR A 44 12.97 8.98 4.13
CA TYR A 44 13.67 8.90 5.41
C TYR A 44 15.14 9.35 5.29
N GLU A 45 15.86 8.89 4.26
CA GLU A 45 17.28 9.20 4.08
C GLU A 45 17.52 10.68 3.74
N THR A 46 16.63 11.27 2.93
CA THR A 46 16.76 12.67 2.48
C THR A 46 16.08 13.66 3.41
N GLY A 47 15.09 13.21 4.18
CA GLY A 47 14.18 14.06 4.94
C GLY A 47 13.15 14.80 4.09
N ASP A 48 13.00 14.44 2.81
CA ASP A 48 12.05 15.02 1.87
C ASP A 48 10.90 14.05 1.57
N LEU A 49 9.70 14.41 1.99
CA LEU A 49 8.50 13.60 1.81
C LEU A 49 7.78 13.84 0.47
N ASP A 50 8.25 14.76 -0.37
CA ASP A 50 7.53 15.17 -1.59
C ASP A 50 7.25 14.00 -2.53
N THR A 51 8.25 13.19 -2.84
CA THR A 51 8.10 12.03 -3.75
C THR A 51 7.16 10.98 -3.16
N PHE A 52 7.26 10.73 -1.85
CA PHE A 52 6.39 9.80 -1.13
C PHE A 52 4.93 10.28 -1.08
N LEU A 53 4.71 11.57 -0.86
CA LEU A 53 3.38 12.18 -0.85
C LEU A 53 2.77 12.23 -2.26
N LYS A 54 3.55 12.55 -3.29
CA LYS A 54 3.10 12.48 -4.68
C LYS A 54 2.58 11.12 -5.08
N TYR A 55 3.19 10.08 -4.52
CA TYR A 55 2.77 8.70 -4.76
C TYR A 55 1.44 8.33 -4.10
N GLN A 56 1.11 8.94 -2.95
CA GLN A 56 -0.06 8.54 -2.15
C GLN A 56 -1.25 9.50 -2.26
N SER A 57 -1.09 10.61 -2.96
CA SER A 57 -2.10 11.67 -3.01
C SER A 57 -2.56 11.96 -4.42
N ILE A 58 -3.76 12.52 -4.54
CA ILE A 58 -4.21 13.20 -5.77
C ILE A 58 -3.51 14.55 -5.87
N ALA A 59 -3.49 15.27 -4.75
CA ALA A 59 -2.75 16.51 -4.58
C ALA A 59 -2.45 16.72 -3.10
N TYR A 60 -1.47 17.56 -2.77
CA TYR A 60 -1.11 17.86 -1.39
C TYR A 60 -0.51 19.25 -1.26
N GLN A 61 -0.54 19.79 -0.05
CA GLN A 61 0.07 21.05 0.32
C GLN A 61 0.82 20.89 1.63
N HIS A 62 2.06 21.35 1.64
CA HIS A 62 2.83 21.51 2.86
C HIS A 62 2.25 22.63 3.72
N LEU A 63 1.97 22.34 4.99
CA LEU A 63 1.45 23.32 5.94
C LEU A 63 2.53 23.79 6.91
N TYR A 64 3.32 22.85 7.42
CA TYR A 64 4.27 23.14 8.49
C TYR A 64 5.40 22.11 8.55
N THR A 65 6.61 22.56 8.89
CA THR A 65 7.72 21.68 9.27
C THR A 65 8.47 22.29 10.43
N GLU A 66 8.85 21.45 11.38
CA GLU A 66 9.75 21.79 12.47
C GLU A 66 10.67 20.59 12.74
N THR A 67 11.84 20.85 13.29
CA THR A 67 12.71 19.78 13.78
C THR A 67 13.15 20.10 15.19
N ASN A 68 13.23 19.06 16.03
CA ASN A 68 13.86 19.14 17.32
C ASN A 68 15.16 18.30 17.32
N THR A 69 15.65 17.95 18.51
CA THR A 69 16.89 17.16 18.66
C THR A 69 16.71 15.73 18.15
N ASP A 70 15.50 15.18 18.28
CA ASP A 70 15.24 13.74 18.17
C ASP A 70 14.43 13.42 16.92
N TYR A 71 13.62 14.37 16.45
CA TYR A 71 12.63 14.18 15.40
C TYR A 71 12.59 15.37 14.41
N ALA A 72 12.13 15.09 13.20
CA ALA A 72 11.59 16.03 12.24
C ALA A 72 10.09 15.79 12.09
N PHE A 73 9.31 16.86 12.12
CA PHE A 73 7.86 16.85 12.02
C PHE A 73 7.43 17.54 10.75
N HIS A 74 6.55 16.91 9.99
CA HIS A 74 6.00 17.50 8.78
C HIS A 74 4.49 17.38 8.78
N VAL A 75 3.81 18.47 8.49
CA VAL A 75 2.36 18.56 8.46
C VAL A 75 1.92 18.90 7.05
N TYR A 76 1.02 18.10 6.51
CA TYR A 76 0.51 18.24 5.16
C TYR A 76 -1.01 18.21 5.15
N HIS A 77 -1.58 19.00 4.25
CA HIS A 77 -2.92 18.79 3.76
C HIS A 77 -2.83 17.90 2.52
N VAL A 78 -3.53 16.78 2.51
CA VAL A 78 -3.57 15.82 1.41
C VAL A 78 -5.01 15.73 0.88
N ILE A 79 -5.16 15.84 -0.43
CA ILE A 79 -6.37 15.46 -1.14
C ILE A 79 -6.20 14.00 -1.58
N ALA A 80 -7.03 13.13 -1.02
CA ALA A 80 -7.11 11.73 -1.41
C ALA A 80 -8.45 11.45 -2.11
N GLN A 81 -8.52 10.34 -2.82
CA GLN A 81 -9.76 9.85 -3.42
C GLN A 81 -10.22 8.61 -2.66
N LEU A 82 -11.44 8.65 -2.12
CA LEU A 82 -12.10 7.50 -1.53
C LEU A 82 -13.38 7.26 -2.31
N ASP A 83 -13.49 6.07 -2.89
CA ASP A 83 -14.51 5.72 -3.88
C ASP A 83 -14.50 6.73 -5.06
N ASP A 84 -15.55 7.55 -5.16
CA ASP A 84 -15.71 8.57 -6.21
C ASP A 84 -15.69 10.00 -5.64
N ALA A 85 -15.25 10.18 -4.39
CA ALA A 85 -15.21 11.48 -3.73
C ALA A 85 -13.79 11.88 -3.32
N TYR A 86 -13.49 13.17 -3.49
CA TYR A 86 -12.29 13.75 -2.91
C TYR A 86 -12.49 13.99 -1.42
N ILE A 87 -11.53 13.55 -0.64
CA ILE A 87 -11.50 13.73 0.81
C ILE A 87 -10.30 14.60 1.17
N ASN A 88 -10.52 15.50 2.12
CA ASN A 88 -9.47 16.32 2.67
C ASN A 88 -8.89 15.60 3.90
N GLN A 89 -7.62 15.23 3.82
CA GLN A 89 -6.88 14.53 4.86
C GLN A 89 -5.81 15.44 5.45
N PHE A 90 -5.80 15.50 6.77
CA PHE A 90 -4.73 16.12 7.55
C PHE A 90 -3.71 15.05 7.92
N SER A 91 -2.46 15.26 7.52
CA SER A 91 -1.39 14.28 7.70
C SER A 91 -0.24 14.85 8.51
N VAL A 92 0.23 14.10 9.51
CA VAL A 92 1.34 14.48 10.38
C VAL A 92 2.37 13.36 10.39
N PHE A 93 3.57 13.66 9.88
CA PHE A 93 4.70 12.74 9.79
C PHE A 93 5.71 13.02 10.90
N VAL A 94 6.24 11.96 11.49
CA VAL A 94 7.27 12.01 12.53
C VAL A 94 8.44 11.13 12.12
N MET A 95 9.57 11.78 11.79
CA MET A 95 10.79 11.12 11.35
C MET A 95 11.88 11.23 12.42
N PRO A 96 12.39 10.12 12.96
CA PRO A 96 13.50 10.16 13.91
C PRO A 96 14.80 10.60 13.23
N LYS A 97 15.56 11.49 13.87
CA LYS A 97 16.88 11.97 13.41
C LYS A 97 18.04 11.18 14.02
N ARG A 98 17.74 10.39 15.03
CA ARG A 98 18.67 9.52 15.76
C ARG A 98 17.92 8.29 16.27
N ALA A 99 18.65 7.33 16.82
CA ALA A 99 18.03 6.18 17.49
C ALA A 99 17.16 6.66 18.65
N VAL A 100 15.88 6.29 18.60
CA VAL A 100 14.84 6.57 19.62
C VAL A 100 14.12 5.27 19.98
N ASN A 101 13.50 5.24 21.16
CA ASN A 101 12.63 4.13 21.53
C ASN A 101 11.40 4.10 20.60
N HIS A 102 11.08 2.92 20.12
CA HIS A 102 9.92 2.66 19.25
C HIS A 102 9.57 1.18 19.35
N ALA A 103 8.36 0.84 18.89
CA ALA A 103 7.88 -0.54 18.88
C ALA A 103 8.66 -1.40 17.88
N SER A 104 9.03 -2.61 18.30
CA SER A 104 9.71 -3.59 17.43
C SER A 104 8.75 -4.53 16.68
N HIS A 105 7.44 -4.38 16.91
CA HIS A 105 6.40 -5.21 16.31
C HIS A 105 5.04 -4.50 16.36
N VAL A 106 4.15 -4.89 15.45
CA VAL A 106 2.86 -4.22 15.20
C VAL A 106 1.89 -4.17 16.40
N ARG A 107 2.03 -5.08 17.37
CA ARG A 107 1.18 -5.17 18.57
C ARG A 107 2.00 -5.03 19.86
N ASP A 108 2.89 -4.05 19.88
CA ASP A 108 3.61 -3.70 21.10
C ASP A 108 2.69 -2.96 22.08
N SER A 109 2.32 -3.61 23.18
CA SER A 109 1.47 -3.02 24.21
C SER A 109 2.18 -1.99 25.09
N ALA A 110 3.51 -1.88 24.97
CA ALA A 110 4.27 -0.84 25.65
C ALA A 110 4.33 0.47 24.85
N ASP A 111 3.95 0.47 23.57
CA ASP A 111 3.92 1.68 22.76
C ASP A 111 2.83 2.64 23.25
N ARG A 112 3.23 3.86 23.59
CA ARG A 112 2.33 4.96 23.99
C ARG A 112 2.33 6.13 23.02
N THR A 113 2.85 5.91 21.82
CA THR A 113 2.89 6.89 20.74
C THR A 113 1.48 7.28 20.34
N ARG A 114 1.16 8.57 20.43
CA ARG A 114 -0.20 9.08 20.16
C ARG A 114 -0.19 10.54 19.73
N MET A 115 -1.24 10.91 19.01
CA MET A 115 -1.55 12.28 18.64
C MET A 115 -2.84 12.72 19.32
N ILE A 116 -2.87 13.97 19.77
CA ILE A 116 -4.08 14.67 20.20
C ILE A 116 -4.24 15.91 19.32
N LEU A 117 -5.41 16.08 18.72
CA LEU A 117 -5.78 17.32 18.03
C LEU A 117 -6.88 18.05 18.78
N THR A 118 -6.63 19.33 19.06
CA THR A 118 -7.58 20.23 19.69
C THR A 118 -7.96 21.34 18.72
N ASP A 119 -9.26 21.57 18.54
CA ASP A 119 -9.76 22.78 17.89
C ASP A 119 -9.59 23.95 18.85
N VAL A 120 -8.69 24.87 18.51
CA VAL A 120 -8.33 26.03 19.35
C VAL A 120 -9.50 27.00 19.49
N THR A 121 -10.40 27.06 18.49
CA THR A 121 -11.54 27.97 18.51
C THR A 121 -12.64 27.46 19.43
N LEU A 122 -12.85 26.15 19.46
CA LEU A 122 -13.86 25.50 20.29
C LEU A 122 -13.34 25.07 21.66
N ASP A 123 -12.02 25.09 21.87
CA ASP A 123 -11.32 24.56 23.05
C ASP A 123 -11.73 23.10 23.35
N ALA A 124 -11.76 22.28 22.29
CA ALA A 124 -12.25 20.90 22.36
C ALA A 124 -11.31 19.95 21.62
N VAL A 125 -11.01 18.80 22.24
CA VAL A 125 -10.32 17.69 21.57
C VAL A 125 -11.25 17.12 20.51
N ILE A 126 -10.82 17.16 19.25
CA ILE A 126 -11.57 16.64 18.11
C ILE A 126 -11.03 15.29 17.65
N TYR A 127 -9.82 14.93 18.06
CA TYR A 127 -9.20 13.65 17.74
C TYR A 127 -8.17 13.24 18.78
N THR A 128 -8.13 11.95 19.05
CA THR A 128 -7.03 11.28 19.73
C THR A 128 -6.81 9.92 19.10
N THR A 129 -5.56 9.51 18.93
CA THR A 129 -5.21 8.17 18.43
C THR A 129 -5.82 7.06 19.30
N ASP A 130 -5.96 7.30 20.60
CA ASP A 130 -6.49 6.32 21.56
C ASP A 130 -7.95 5.93 21.28
N ASP A 131 -8.73 6.84 20.68
CA ASP A 131 -10.16 6.66 20.37
C ASP A 131 -10.39 6.24 18.90
N ASP A 132 -9.33 6.20 18.09
CA ASP A 132 -9.42 5.90 16.66
C ASP A 132 -9.39 4.37 16.42
N PRO A 133 -10.47 3.77 15.89
CA PRO A 133 -10.53 2.34 15.64
C PRO A 133 -9.50 1.84 14.61
N GLU A 134 -8.98 2.71 13.74
CA GLU A 134 -7.94 2.36 12.78
C GLU A 134 -6.60 2.06 13.47
N TYR A 135 -6.34 2.69 14.62
CA TYR A 135 -5.13 2.49 15.43
C TYR A 135 -5.34 1.53 16.60
N ALA A 136 -6.57 1.03 16.80
CA ALA A 136 -6.88 0.15 17.92
C ALA A 136 -6.01 -1.13 17.93
N GLY A 137 -5.12 -1.21 18.91
CA GLY A 137 -4.20 -2.34 19.09
C GLY A 137 -2.99 -2.33 18.16
N TYR A 138 -2.74 -1.23 17.46
CA TYR A 138 -1.54 -1.02 16.63
C TYR A 138 -0.54 -0.12 17.35
N ALA A 139 0.72 -0.55 17.35
CA ALA A 139 1.83 0.28 17.82
C ALA A 139 2.26 1.25 16.71
N VAL A 140 1.89 2.53 16.84
CA VAL A 140 2.10 3.55 15.78
C VAL A 140 3.59 3.73 15.48
N SER A 141 4.44 3.72 16.51
CA SER A 141 5.88 3.91 16.33
C SER A 141 6.57 2.75 15.61
N TYR A 142 5.88 1.61 15.40
CA TYR A 142 6.38 0.51 14.59
C TYR A 142 6.65 0.92 13.14
N GLY A 143 6.04 2.02 12.66
CA GLY A 143 6.39 2.63 11.37
C GLY A 143 7.90 2.92 11.25
N ILE A 144 8.57 3.29 12.34
CA ILE A 144 10.03 3.54 12.34
C ILE A 144 10.82 2.29 11.94
N GLU A 145 10.44 1.12 12.46
CA GLU A 145 11.10 -0.15 12.12
C GLU A 145 10.83 -0.57 10.67
N VAL A 146 9.68 -0.19 10.11
CA VAL A 146 9.21 -0.69 8.82
C VAL A 146 9.55 0.22 7.64
N ILE A 147 9.44 1.55 7.82
CA ILE A 147 9.64 2.55 6.78
C ILE A 147 10.51 3.74 7.22
N GLY A 148 11.10 3.68 8.42
CA GLY A 148 11.95 4.74 8.95
C GLY A 148 11.20 5.87 9.67
N PHE A 149 9.88 5.97 9.52
CA PHE A 149 9.04 6.99 10.18
C PHE A 149 7.62 6.48 10.42
N TYR A 150 6.83 7.22 11.19
CA TYR A 150 5.39 6.99 11.30
C TYR A 150 4.62 8.25 10.95
N PHE A 151 3.33 8.08 10.62
CA PHE A 151 2.47 9.19 10.32
C PHE A 151 1.04 8.92 10.74
N TYR A 152 0.31 10.00 11.01
CA TYR A 152 -1.13 10.01 11.15
C TYR A 152 -1.73 10.60 9.88
N ALA A 153 -2.82 10.02 9.39
CA ALA A 153 -3.61 10.58 8.31
C ALA A 153 -5.09 10.48 8.71
N MET A 154 -5.79 11.61 8.72
CA MET A 154 -7.15 11.67 9.22
C MET A 154 -8.00 12.65 8.44
N GLN A 155 -9.29 12.36 8.30
CA GLN A 155 -10.20 13.21 7.54
C GLN A 155 -10.69 14.38 8.40
N LEU A 156 -10.57 15.59 7.87
CA LEU A 156 -11.09 16.80 8.51
C LEU A 156 -12.11 17.49 7.59
N PRO A 157 -13.41 17.46 7.95
CA PRO A 157 -14.49 17.91 7.07
C PRO A 157 -14.63 19.43 6.98
N GLU A 158 -13.96 20.20 7.84
CA GLU A 158 -14.12 21.64 7.95
C GLU A 158 -12.77 22.31 8.26
N SER A 159 -12.64 23.57 7.87
CA SER A 159 -11.49 24.41 8.22
C SER A 159 -11.44 24.64 9.74
N ARG A 160 -10.25 24.52 10.33
CA ARG A 160 -10.04 24.62 11.78
C ARG A 160 -8.67 25.18 12.09
N LEU A 161 -8.57 25.90 13.21
CA LEU A 161 -7.29 26.21 13.84
C LEU A 161 -6.96 25.06 14.81
N LEU A 162 -5.96 24.25 14.47
CA LEU A 162 -5.66 22.99 15.14
C LEU A 162 -4.41 23.13 15.99
N ARG A 163 -4.49 22.75 17.27
CA ARG A 163 -3.32 22.47 18.09
C ARG A 163 -3.01 20.98 18.03
N ILE A 164 -1.79 20.64 17.68
CA ILE A 164 -1.29 19.29 17.46
C ILE A 164 -0.34 18.96 18.59
N GLU A 165 -0.67 17.95 19.40
CA GLU A 165 0.21 17.42 20.44
C GLU A 165 0.61 15.99 20.07
N LEU A 166 1.92 15.73 19.96
CA LEU A 166 2.44 14.38 19.67
C LEU A 166 3.26 13.86 20.84
N PHE A 167 3.05 12.59 21.15
CA PHE A 167 3.75 11.88 22.21
C PHE A 167 4.55 10.72 21.63
N ASP A 168 5.74 10.46 22.17
CA ASP A 168 6.61 9.35 21.79
C ASP A 168 6.21 8.02 22.46
N TYR A 169 6.99 6.97 22.20
CA TYR A 169 6.84 5.63 22.75
C TYR A 169 6.70 5.61 24.28
N ASP A 170 7.42 6.49 24.98
CA ASP A 170 7.45 6.56 26.43
C ASP A 170 6.40 7.54 27.01
N ASN A 171 5.54 8.11 26.15
CA ASN A 171 4.52 9.13 26.45
C ASN A 171 5.12 10.49 26.86
N HIS A 172 6.27 10.87 26.31
CA HIS A 172 6.78 12.24 26.40
C HIS A 172 6.23 13.09 25.26
N LEU A 173 5.84 14.33 25.58
CA LEU A 173 5.46 15.32 24.57
C LEU A 173 6.68 15.70 23.73
N ILE A 174 6.61 15.48 22.42
CA ILE A 174 7.71 15.75 21.48
C ILE A 174 7.40 16.86 20.48
N PHE A 175 6.13 17.22 20.31
CA PHE A 175 5.66 18.27 19.42
C PHE A 175 4.38 18.91 19.98
N ASP A 176 4.31 20.23 19.93
CA ASP A 176 3.14 21.02 20.34
C ASP A 176 3.10 22.30 19.49
N GLN A 177 2.27 22.30 18.45
CA GLN A 177 2.16 23.44 17.53
C GLN A 177 0.72 23.68 17.09
N THR A 178 0.44 24.94 16.80
CA THR A 178 -0.84 25.35 16.21
C THR A 178 -0.68 25.58 14.72
N VAL A 179 -1.53 24.94 13.91
CA VAL A 179 -1.58 25.03 12.45
C VAL A 179 -2.97 25.44 12.01
N ASP A 180 -3.04 26.36 11.05
CA ASP A 180 -4.29 26.72 10.39
C ASP A 180 -4.58 25.73 9.25
N TYR A 181 -5.66 24.96 9.40
CA TYR A 181 -6.11 24.01 8.40
C TYR A 181 -7.32 24.58 7.66
N VAL A 182 -7.19 24.70 6.34
CA VAL A 182 -8.26 25.17 5.47
C VAL A 182 -8.76 24.00 4.64
N HIS A 183 -10.03 23.67 4.81
CA HIS A 183 -10.72 22.69 3.97
C HIS A 183 -10.83 23.22 2.53
N ILE A 184 -10.57 22.35 1.56
CA ILE A 184 -10.56 22.68 0.14
C ILE A 184 -11.61 21.85 -0.58
N ASP A 185 -12.55 22.55 -1.22
CA ASP A 185 -13.39 21.96 -2.26
C ASP A 185 -12.54 21.78 -3.53
N TYR A 186 -11.95 20.60 -3.70
CA TYR A 186 -10.93 20.33 -4.73
C TYR A 186 -11.50 20.47 -6.16
N PRO A 187 -11.04 21.46 -6.96
CA PRO A 187 -11.43 21.59 -8.36
C PRO A 187 -10.35 20.96 -9.26
N GLU A 188 -10.69 19.88 -9.95
CA GLU A 188 -9.74 19.13 -10.81
C GLU A 188 -9.00 20.00 -11.85
N ASP A 189 -9.65 21.05 -12.34
CA ASP A 189 -9.12 21.91 -13.40
C ASP A 189 -8.19 23.04 -12.89
N ASP A 190 -8.25 23.38 -11.60
CA ASP A 190 -7.46 24.46 -10.99
C ASP A 190 -7.08 24.12 -9.54
N PRO A 191 -6.04 23.30 -9.32
CA PRO A 191 -5.64 22.85 -7.98
C PRO A 191 -5.11 23.99 -7.09
N GLY A 192 -4.99 25.22 -7.61
CA GLY A 192 -4.55 26.39 -6.85
C GLY A 192 -3.14 26.23 -6.30
N THR A 193 -3.01 26.22 -4.97
CA THR A 193 -1.72 26.08 -4.26
C THR A 193 -1.30 24.64 -4.00
N LEU A 194 -2.13 23.65 -4.37
CA LEU A 194 -1.82 22.25 -4.18
C LEU A 194 -0.76 21.78 -5.19
N THR A 195 0.17 20.96 -4.72
CA THR A 195 1.08 20.20 -5.58
C THR A 195 0.38 18.92 -6.00
N MET A 196 0.37 18.64 -7.31
CA MET A 196 -0.25 17.44 -7.84
C MET A 196 0.55 16.19 -7.49
N GLY A 197 -0.17 15.11 -7.20
CA GLY A 197 0.40 13.77 -7.15
C GLY A 197 0.77 13.25 -8.54
N TYR A 198 1.25 12.02 -8.60
CA TYR A 198 1.65 11.42 -9.88
C TYR A 198 0.45 11.20 -10.80
N THR A 199 0.63 11.59 -12.05
CA THR A 199 -0.26 11.19 -13.13
C THR A 199 -0.16 9.68 -13.38
N ARG A 200 -1.18 9.13 -14.04
CA ARG A 200 -1.17 7.72 -14.45
C ARG A 200 0.07 7.35 -15.28
N ALA A 201 0.51 8.22 -16.19
CA ALA A 201 1.67 7.96 -17.04
C ALA A 201 2.98 7.93 -16.22
N GLU A 202 3.09 8.81 -15.21
CA GLU A 202 4.22 8.80 -14.28
C GLU A 202 4.21 7.54 -13.41
N LEU A 203 3.05 7.12 -12.89
CA LEU A 203 2.92 5.87 -12.15
C LEU A 203 3.28 4.64 -13.01
N GLU A 204 2.83 4.59 -14.27
CA GLU A 204 3.18 3.51 -15.21
C GLU A 204 4.70 3.44 -15.44
N THR A 205 5.37 4.60 -15.50
CA THR A 205 6.82 4.70 -15.63
C THR A 205 7.54 4.29 -14.33
N LEU A 206 7.04 4.74 -13.19
CA LEU A 206 7.60 4.47 -11.86
C LEU A 206 7.54 2.98 -11.51
N PHE A 207 6.40 2.34 -11.81
CA PHE A 207 6.24 0.92 -11.56
C PHE A 207 7.04 0.07 -12.56
N ASP A 208 7.20 0.52 -13.80
CA ASP A 208 7.83 -0.21 -14.91
C ASP A 208 7.39 -1.68 -14.96
N LEU A 209 6.06 -1.88 -14.87
CA LEU A 209 5.46 -3.20 -14.66
C LEU A 209 5.87 -4.20 -15.75
N ALA A 210 6.05 -3.75 -16.99
CA ALA A 210 6.47 -4.61 -18.08
C ALA A 210 7.80 -5.32 -17.79
N THR A 211 8.81 -4.58 -17.31
CA THR A 211 10.15 -5.12 -17.01
C THR A 211 10.11 -6.16 -15.89
N TYR A 212 9.31 -5.92 -14.85
CA TYR A 212 9.25 -6.79 -13.67
C TYR A 212 8.29 -7.99 -13.83
N MET A 213 7.20 -7.82 -14.58
CA MET A 213 6.20 -8.87 -14.75
C MET A 213 6.58 -9.89 -15.83
N GLN A 214 7.22 -9.47 -16.93
CA GLN A 214 7.51 -10.37 -18.06
C GLN A 214 8.28 -11.63 -17.64
N PRO A 215 9.37 -11.54 -16.86
CA PRO A 215 10.14 -12.72 -16.45
C PRO A 215 9.28 -13.71 -15.65
N ALA A 216 8.51 -13.22 -14.67
CA ALA A 216 7.63 -14.05 -13.85
C ALA A 216 6.52 -14.72 -14.67
N MET A 217 5.92 -13.98 -15.61
CA MET A 217 4.93 -14.53 -16.53
C MET A 217 5.51 -15.62 -17.41
N ILE A 218 6.68 -15.39 -18.01
CA ILE A 218 7.36 -16.39 -18.85
C ILE A 218 7.65 -17.64 -18.02
N GLN A 219 8.18 -17.48 -16.81
CA GLN A 219 8.50 -18.61 -15.93
C GLN A 219 7.25 -19.42 -15.56
N ASN A 220 6.18 -18.76 -15.09
CA ASN A 220 4.97 -19.44 -14.63
C ASN A 220 4.21 -20.11 -15.77
N ILE A 221 4.11 -19.45 -16.93
CA ILE A 221 3.49 -20.03 -18.13
C ILE A 221 4.32 -21.22 -18.64
N THR A 222 5.65 -21.10 -18.66
CA THR A 222 6.52 -22.20 -19.10
C THR A 222 6.39 -23.41 -18.17
N LEU A 223 6.42 -23.19 -16.86
CA LEU A 223 6.22 -24.24 -15.86
C LEU A 223 4.86 -24.92 -16.05
N PHE A 224 3.80 -24.13 -16.24
CA PHE A 224 2.47 -24.65 -16.52
C PHE A 224 2.45 -25.52 -17.78
N LEU A 225 3.00 -25.06 -18.90
CA LEU A 225 3.01 -25.80 -20.16
C LEU A 225 3.75 -27.14 -20.02
N ILE A 226 4.88 -27.17 -19.31
CA ILE A 226 5.62 -28.41 -19.04
C ILE A 226 4.76 -29.40 -18.26
N VAL A 227 4.12 -28.93 -17.17
CA VAL A 227 3.26 -29.76 -16.33
C VAL A 227 2.03 -30.24 -17.09
N ASP A 228 1.40 -29.36 -17.87
CA ASP A 228 0.22 -29.68 -18.67
C ASP A 228 0.55 -30.74 -19.74
N ILE A 229 1.63 -30.55 -20.50
CA ILE A 229 2.07 -31.55 -21.49
C ILE A 229 2.35 -32.90 -20.83
N PHE A 230 3.01 -32.90 -19.66
CA PHE A 230 3.31 -34.12 -18.92
C PHE A 230 2.03 -34.83 -18.46
N ILE A 231 1.09 -34.10 -17.85
CA ILE A 231 -0.20 -34.64 -17.39
C ILE A 231 -1.01 -35.18 -18.57
N GLY A 232 -1.13 -34.40 -19.66
CA GLY A 232 -1.80 -34.83 -20.88
C GLY A 232 -1.19 -36.11 -21.46
N GLY A 233 0.15 -36.23 -21.45
CA GLY A 233 0.88 -37.42 -21.87
C GLY A 233 0.59 -38.65 -21.01
N VAL A 234 0.63 -38.51 -19.69
CA VAL A 234 0.31 -39.59 -18.73
C VAL A 234 -1.15 -40.05 -18.89
N ILE A 235 -2.08 -39.11 -18.98
CA ILE A 235 -3.51 -39.42 -19.17
C ILE A 235 -3.72 -40.16 -20.49
N TYR A 236 -3.08 -39.71 -21.58
CA TYR A 236 -3.17 -40.39 -22.88
C TYR A 236 -2.65 -41.83 -22.81
N TYR A 237 -1.49 -42.04 -22.17
CA TYR A 237 -0.90 -43.36 -21.99
C TYR A 237 -1.85 -44.32 -21.23
N ILE A 238 -2.41 -43.86 -20.11
CA ILE A 238 -3.38 -44.64 -19.31
C ILE A 238 -4.62 -44.99 -20.12
N LEU A 239 -5.21 -44.02 -20.83
CA LEU A 239 -6.41 -44.25 -21.64
C LEU A 239 -6.18 -45.22 -22.79
N LYS A 240 -5.01 -45.17 -23.44
CA LYS A 240 -4.63 -46.10 -24.50
C LYS A 240 -4.51 -47.53 -23.96
N HIS A 241 -3.73 -47.73 -22.89
CA HIS A 241 -3.56 -49.05 -22.28
C HIS A 241 -4.85 -49.67 -21.71
N LYS A 242 -5.76 -48.85 -21.20
CA LYS A 242 -7.06 -49.34 -20.73
C LYS A 242 -7.93 -49.85 -21.88
N LYS A 243 -7.83 -49.22 -23.07
CA LYS A 243 -8.57 -49.58 -24.28
C LYS A 243 -8.03 -50.89 -24.89
N ASP A 244 -6.71 -51.08 -24.90
CA ASP A 244 -6.08 -52.30 -25.42
C ASP A 244 -6.50 -53.53 -24.57
N LYS A 245 -6.50 -53.40 -23.23
CA LYS A 245 -6.99 -54.45 -22.32
C LYS A 245 -8.49 -54.81 -22.48
N THR A 246 -9.33 -53.88 -22.95
CA THR A 246 -10.76 -54.16 -23.20
C THR A 246 -11.02 -54.72 -24.60
N ALA A 247 -10.06 -54.61 -25.52
CA ALA A 247 -10.14 -55.25 -26.83
C ALA A 247 -9.80 -56.75 -26.69
N ASP A 248 -8.73 -57.09 -25.98
CA ASP A 248 -8.32 -58.48 -25.74
C ASP A 248 -9.36 -59.31 -24.97
N SER A 249 -10.17 -58.67 -24.12
CA SER A 249 -11.23 -59.36 -23.35
C SER A 249 -12.52 -59.61 -24.13
N LYS A 250 -12.62 -59.15 -25.39
CA LYS A 250 -13.79 -59.38 -26.27
C LYS A 250 -13.53 -60.44 -27.34
N GLU A 251 -12.28 -60.84 -27.52
CA GLU A 251 -11.87 -61.91 -28.45
C GLU A 251 -11.63 -63.26 -27.76
N ALA A 252 -11.86 -63.34 -26.45
CA ALA A 252 -11.89 -64.57 -25.65
C ALA A 252 -13.34 -64.90 -25.22
#